data_AF-A0A4U6D1K2-F1
#
_entry.id   AF-A0A4U6D1K2-F1
#
_cell.length_a   1.000
_cell.length_b   1.000
_cell.length_c   1.000
_cell.angle_alpha   90.00
_cell.angle_beta   90.00
_cell.angle_gamma   90.00
#
_symmetry.space_group_name_H-M   'P 1'
#
loop_
_entity.id
_entity.type
_entity.pdbx_description
1 polymer ?
#
loop_
_entity_poly.entity_id
_entity_poly.type
_entity_poly.pdbx_seq_one_letter_code
_entity_poly.pdbx_strand_id
1 'polypeptide(L)'
;MAITAQDVNKLRQMTGAGMMDCKKALQEADGDFDNAVDILRKQGQKVAAKRADNEVSEGTVLVAISADGTNGKLVAFACETEPVSNVEDFKTLAQSILDKAVADNIQDKEALLAATLADGRPVSENIIDLVGKLGEKLVIAAYENVTADQVVSYIHSNGKLGVLVAFEGVNGTDVSELGKDVAMQIAAMKPVALDKDGVDSATVEREIEVGKEQARAEGKPEAMLEKIAQGKLQKFYKDNTLLNQEFVKDSSLTIRQLVEKTAKGLTVKSFKRVAIGA
;
A
#
# COMPACT_ATOMS: atom_id res chain seq x y z
N MET A 1 11.44 -45.79 6.75
CA MET A 1 11.90 -46.13 5.38
C MET A 1 13.11 -45.26 5.05
N ALA A 2 14.08 -45.70 4.23
CA ALA A 2 15.22 -44.83 3.91
C ALA A 2 14.78 -43.72 2.94
N ILE A 3 14.79 -42.47 3.41
CA ILE A 3 14.40 -41.30 2.60
C ILE A 3 15.44 -41.09 1.50
N THR A 4 15.00 -41.18 0.25
CA THR A 4 15.89 -41.07 -0.91
C THR A 4 16.08 -39.61 -1.33
N ALA A 5 17.14 -39.32 -2.09
CA ALA A 5 17.33 -38.00 -2.69
C ALA A 5 16.18 -37.63 -3.66
N GLN A 6 15.56 -38.64 -4.29
CA GLN A 6 14.40 -38.46 -5.16
C GLN A 6 13.18 -38.02 -4.37
N ASP A 7 12.92 -38.61 -3.19
CA ASP A 7 11.81 -38.23 -2.32
C ASP A 7 11.94 -36.78 -1.84
N VAL A 8 13.16 -36.40 -1.43
CA VAL A 8 13.47 -35.02 -1.01
C VAL A 8 13.24 -34.04 -2.16
N ASN A 9 13.71 -34.38 -3.36
CA ASN A 9 13.53 -33.51 -4.53
C ASN A 9 12.05 -33.41 -4.95
N LYS A 10 11.28 -34.50 -4.83
CA LYS A 10 9.84 -34.51 -5.07
C LYS A 10 9.11 -33.59 -4.10
N LEU A 11 9.38 -33.69 -2.79
CA LEU A 11 8.76 -32.80 -1.80
C LEU A 11 9.16 -31.34 -2.04
N ARG A 12 10.42 -31.08 -2.43
CA ARG A 12 10.88 -29.74 -2.82
C ARG A 12 10.15 -29.20 -4.04
N GLN A 13 9.89 -30.02 -5.05
CA GLN A 13 9.11 -29.59 -6.22
C GLN A 13 7.65 -29.31 -5.87
N MET A 14 7.07 -30.07 -4.94
CA MET A 14 5.69 -29.88 -4.47
C MET A 14 5.52 -28.62 -3.63
N THR A 15 6.49 -28.28 -2.78
CA THR A 15 6.37 -27.23 -1.75
C THR A 15 7.17 -25.98 -2.04
N GLY A 16 8.19 -26.09 -2.89
CA GLY A 16 9.19 -25.04 -3.11
C GLY A 16 10.17 -24.83 -1.95
N ALA A 17 10.06 -25.57 -0.84
CA ALA A 17 10.89 -25.39 0.35
C ALA A 17 12.37 -25.76 0.13
N GLY A 18 13.24 -25.32 1.05
CA GLY A 18 14.67 -25.62 1.02
C GLY A 18 14.95 -27.13 1.03
N MET A 19 16.00 -27.56 0.31
CA MET A 19 16.35 -28.98 0.17
C MET A 19 16.54 -29.68 1.54
N MET A 20 17.20 -29.00 2.48
CA MET A 20 17.44 -29.54 3.81
C MET A 20 16.19 -29.53 4.68
N ASP A 21 15.29 -28.56 4.52
CA ASP A 21 14.02 -28.53 5.24
C ASP A 21 13.12 -29.67 4.74
N CYS A 22 13.05 -29.91 3.42
CA CYS A 22 12.34 -31.05 2.85
C CYS A 22 12.87 -32.38 3.39
N LYS A 23 14.21 -32.53 3.47
CA LYS A 23 14.82 -33.74 4.02
C LYS A 23 14.46 -33.95 5.49
N LYS A 24 14.54 -32.90 6.31
CA LYS A 24 14.19 -32.96 7.74
C LYS A 24 12.71 -33.25 7.94
N ALA A 25 11.83 -32.60 7.17
CA ALA A 25 10.40 -32.82 7.22
C ALA A 25 10.03 -34.26 6.87
N LEU A 26 10.62 -34.83 5.80
CA LEU A 26 10.43 -36.24 5.47
C LEU A 26 10.96 -37.16 6.59
N GLN A 27 12.08 -36.80 7.23
CA GLN A 27 12.64 -37.58 8.35
C GLN A 27 11.73 -37.59 9.56
N GLU A 28 11.17 -36.44 9.92
CA GLU A 28 10.21 -36.31 11.03
C GLU A 28 8.85 -36.94 10.70
N ALA A 29 8.48 -36.97 9.41
CA ALA A 29 7.26 -37.62 8.93
C ALA A 29 7.42 -39.11 8.61
N ASP A 30 8.57 -39.73 8.90
CA ASP A 30 8.87 -41.13 8.56
C ASP A 30 8.68 -41.49 7.07
N GLY A 31 8.80 -40.49 6.18
CA GLY A 31 8.61 -40.60 4.73
C GLY A 31 7.18 -40.32 4.25
N ASP A 32 6.25 -39.96 5.13
CA ASP A 32 4.90 -39.52 4.77
C ASP A 32 4.95 -38.10 4.17
N PHE A 33 4.52 -37.96 2.91
CA PHE A 33 4.57 -36.69 2.20
C PHE A 33 3.55 -35.68 2.72
N ASP A 34 2.35 -36.11 3.08
CA ASP A 34 1.29 -35.19 3.52
C ASP A 34 1.66 -34.62 4.90
N ASN A 35 2.13 -35.48 5.80
CA ASN A 35 2.64 -35.04 7.10
C ASN A 35 3.92 -34.18 6.95
N ALA A 36 4.81 -34.49 6.01
CA ALA A 36 5.99 -33.66 5.75
C ALA A 36 5.61 -32.24 5.25
N VAL A 37 4.58 -32.14 4.41
CA VAL A 37 4.02 -30.84 4.00
C VAL A 37 3.51 -30.06 5.22
N ASP A 38 2.78 -30.71 6.13
CA ASP A 38 2.27 -30.06 7.33
C ASP A 38 3.39 -29.62 8.29
N ILE A 39 4.49 -30.38 8.37
CA ILE A 39 5.68 -29.98 9.13
C ILE A 39 6.32 -28.73 8.52
N LEU A 40 6.48 -28.69 7.19
CA LEU A 40 7.03 -27.52 6.49
C LEU A 40 6.15 -26.28 6.70
N ARG A 41 4.83 -26.43 6.68
CA ARG A 41 3.88 -25.34 6.99
C ARG A 41 4.06 -24.80 8.41
N LYS A 42 4.12 -25.71 9.40
CA LYS A 42 4.39 -25.33 10.80
C LYS A 42 5.75 -24.64 10.95
N GLN A 43 6.75 -25.04 10.18
CA GLN A 43 8.05 -24.37 10.14
C GLN A 43 7.94 -22.96 9.54
N GLY A 44 7.21 -22.78 8.43
CA GLY A 44 6.92 -21.47 7.84
C GLY A 44 6.23 -20.53 8.82
N GLN A 45 5.22 -21.01 9.55
CA GLN A 45 4.56 -20.25 10.62
C GLN A 45 5.53 -19.79 11.71
N LYS A 46 6.47 -20.66 12.13
CA LYS A 46 7.51 -20.29 13.11
C LYS A 46 8.46 -19.22 12.57
N VAL A 47 8.82 -19.28 11.29
CA VAL A 47 9.67 -18.27 10.64
C VAL A 47 8.92 -16.94 10.56
N ALA A 48 7.66 -16.95 10.13
CA ALA A 48 6.81 -15.76 10.08
C ALA A 48 6.65 -15.11 11.47
N ALA A 49 6.38 -15.92 12.51
CA ALA A 49 6.25 -15.42 13.87
C ALA A 49 7.55 -14.79 14.39
N LYS A 50 8.71 -15.41 14.14
CA LYS A 50 10.03 -14.87 14.55
C LYS A 50 10.40 -13.57 13.84
N ARG A 51 9.82 -13.31 12.67
CA ARG A 51 10.10 -12.14 11.85
C ARG A 51 8.97 -11.12 11.86
N ALA A 52 7.92 -11.32 12.66
CA ALA A 52 6.73 -10.47 12.64
C ALA A 52 7.06 -8.99 12.92
N ASP A 53 8.08 -8.73 13.74
CA ASP A 53 8.54 -7.39 14.10
C ASP A 53 9.59 -6.80 13.15
N ASN A 54 10.04 -7.56 12.14
CA ASN A 54 11.00 -7.04 11.18
C ASN A 54 10.37 -5.91 10.35
N GLU A 55 11.17 -4.91 10.03
CA GLU A 55 10.77 -3.83 9.13
C GLU A 55 10.73 -4.33 7.67
N VAL A 56 9.79 -3.79 6.89
CA VAL A 56 9.69 -4.04 5.45
C VAL A 56 9.84 -2.71 4.72
N SER A 57 10.82 -2.63 3.83
CA SER A 57 11.12 -1.41 3.05
C SER A 57 11.10 -1.68 1.54
N GLU A 58 10.90 -2.93 1.15
CA GLU A 58 10.96 -3.41 -0.22
C GLU A 58 9.64 -4.08 -0.62
N GLY A 59 9.36 -4.23 -1.92
CA GLY A 59 8.11 -4.83 -2.38
C GLY A 59 7.57 -4.21 -3.67
N THR A 60 6.27 -4.41 -3.89
CA THR A 60 5.55 -3.90 -5.06
C THR A 60 4.16 -3.36 -4.69
N VAL A 61 3.76 -2.30 -5.37
CA VAL A 61 2.40 -1.76 -5.34
C VAL A 61 1.73 -2.07 -6.66
N LEU A 62 0.59 -2.77 -6.60
CA LEU A 62 -0.23 -3.10 -7.75
C LEU A 62 -1.57 -2.38 -7.65
N VAL A 63 -2.13 -2.01 -8.80
CA VAL A 63 -3.43 -1.34 -8.89
C VAL A 63 -4.28 -2.00 -9.97
N ALA A 64 -5.57 -2.15 -9.69
CA ALA A 64 -6.59 -2.47 -10.68
C ALA A 64 -7.71 -1.42 -10.63
N ILE A 65 -8.13 -0.94 -11.80
CA ILE A 65 -9.33 -0.12 -11.98
C ILE A 65 -10.38 -0.99 -12.69
N SER A 66 -11.62 -0.95 -12.23
CA SER A 66 -12.73 -1.68 -12.85
C SER A 66 -12.96 -1.22 -14.30
N ALA A 67 -13.56 -2.08 -15.12
CA ALA A 67 -13.76 -1.79 -16.55
C ALA A 67 -14.62 -0.54 -16.81
N ASP A 68 -15.53 -0.23 -15.90
CA ASP A 68 -16.37 0.97 -15.92
C ASP A 68 -15.69 2.20 -15.27
N GLY A 69 -14.48 2.04 -14.72
CA GLY A 69 -13.72 3.12 -14.09
C GLY A 69 -14.17 3.51 -12.69
N THR A 70 -15.22 2.91 -12.14
CA THR A 70 -15.87 3.39 -10.91
C THR A 70 -15.24 2.86 -9.62
N ASN A 71 -14.47 1.78 -9.68
CA ASN A 71 -13.80 1.18 -8.52
C ASN A 71 -12.29 1.01 -8.78
N GLY A 72 -11.48 1.45 -7.84
CA GLY A 72 -10.04 1.25 -7.84
C GLY A 72 -9.59 0.48 -6.61
N LYS A 73 -8.75 -0.54 -6.82
CA LYS A 73 -8.13 -1.34 -5.76
C LYS A 73 -6.62 -1.23 -5.85
N LEU A 74 -5.96 -1.03 -4.72
CA LEU A 74 -4.51 -0.94 -4.61
C LEU A 74 -4.02 -1.92 -3.54
N VAL A 75 -3.05 -2.76 -3.87
CA VAL A 75 -2.37 -3.67 -2.95
C VAL A 75 -0.90 -3.29 -2.89
N ALA A 76 -0.38 -3.01 -1.69
CA ALA A 76 1.05 -2.92 -1.43
C ALA A 76 1.51 -4.21 -0.75
N PHE A 77 2.19 -5.07 -1.52
CA PHE A 77 2.79 -6.30 -1.01
C PHE A 77 4.27 -6.04 -0.75
N ALA A 78 4.70 -6.20 0.50
CA ALA A 78 6.01 -5.76 0.99
C ALA A 78 6.83 -6.92 1.57
N CYS A 79 8.15 -6.78 1.49
CA CYS A 79 9.17 -7.68 2.01
C CYS A 79 10.35 -6.91 2.62
N GLU A 80 11.30 -7.64 3.21
CA GLU A 80 12.48 -7.04 3.86
C GLU A 80 13.47 -6.53 2.80
N THR A 81 13.71 -7.28 1.71
CA THR A 81 14.78 -6.96 0.75
C THR A 81 14.35 -6.93 -0.73
N GLU A 82 15.12 -6.20 -1.55
CA GLU A 82 14.90 -6.06 -2.99
C GLU A 82 15.08 -7.37 -3.79
N PRO A 83 16.07 -8.24 -3.48
CA PRO A 83 16.15 -9.54 -4.15
C PRO A 83 14.87 -10.35 -4.02
N VAL A 84 14.21 -10.33 -2.85
CA VAL A 84 12.95 -11.05 -2.62
C VAL A 84 11.78 -10.43 -3.37
N SER A 85 11.65 -9.10 -3.44
CA SER A 85 10.57 -8.46 -4.22
C SER A 85 10.67 -8.75 -5.73
N ASN A 86 11.86 -9.14 -6.20
CA ASN A 86 12.11 -9.41 -7.60
C ASN A 86 11.91 -10.86 -8.05
N VAL A 87 11.78 -11.83 -7.12
CA VAL A 87 11.55 -13.22 -7.48
C VAL A 87 10.13 -13.45 -8.04
N GLU A 88 10.00 -14.45 -8.91
CA GLU A 88 8.75 -14.76 -9.61
C GLU A 88 7.62 -15.16 -8.66
N ASP A 89 7.90 -15.97 -7.64
CA ASP A 89 6.89 -16.39 -6.66
C ASP A 89 6.26 -15.20 -5.92
N PHE A 90 7.08 -14.19 -5.56
CA PHE A 90 6.60 -12.98 -4.90
C PHE A 90 5.66 -12.19 -5.81
N LYS A 91 6.08 -11.95 -7.05
CA LYS A 91 5.28 -11.22 -8.06
C LYS A 91 3.98 -11.95 -8.38
N THR A 92 4.04 -13.28 -8.50
CA THR A 92 2.89 -14.14 -8.77
C THR A 92 1.87 -14.08 -7.63
N LEU A 93 2.34 -14.17 -6.38
CA LEU A 93 1.45 -14.05 -5.22
C LEU A 93 0.85 -12.65 -5.13
N ALA A 94 1.64 -11.58 -5.32
CA ALA A 94 1.14 -10.21 -5.32
C ALA A 94 0.01 -10.00 -6.35
N GLN A 95 0.20 -10.50 -7.58
CA GLN A 95 -0.80 -10.43 -8.63
C GLN A 95 -2.04 -11.25 -8.28
N SER A 96 -1.87 -12.48 -7.77
CA SER A 96 -2.99 -13.36 -7.36
C SER A 96 -3.83 -12.72 -6.25
N ILE A 97 -3.19 -12.01 -5.32
CA ILE A 97 -3.88 -11.25 -4.26
C ILE A 97 -4.72 -10.12 -4.87
N LEU A 98 -4.16 -9.33 -5.80
CA LEU A 98 -4.92 -8.27 -6.45
C LEU A 98 -6.07 -8.82 -7.30
N ASP A 99 -5.83 -9.86 -8.08
CA ASP A 99 -6.85 -10.51 -8.91
C ASP A 99 -7.99 -11.03 -8.04
N LYS A 100 -7.66 -11.63 -6.89
CA LYS A 100 -8.67 -12.07 -5.92
C LYS A 100 -9.45 -10.91 -5.33
N ALA A 101 -8.77 -9.82 -4.97
CA ALA A 101 -9.42 -8.62 -4.46
C ALA A 101 -10.44 -8.04 -5.45
N VAL A 102 -10.11 -8.06 -6.74
CA VAL A 102 -11.00 -7.62 -7.83
C VAL A 102 -12.15 -8.60 -8.03
N ALA A 103 -11.85 -9.88 -8.22
CA ALA A 103 -12.84 -10.91 -8.56
C ALA A 103 -13.95 -11.05 -7.50
N ASP A 104 -13.58 -10.99 -6.23
CA ASP A 104 -14.52 -11.11 -5.11
C ASP A 104 -15.05 -9.75 -4.62
N ASN A 105 -14.65 -8.65 -5.28
CA ASN A 105 -14.92 -7.28 -4.86
C ASN A 105 -14.69 -7.06 -3.35
N ILE A 106 -13.48 -7.39 -2.89
CA ILE A 106 -13.12 -7.33 -1.47
C ILE A 106 -13.05 -5.88 -1.01
N GLN A 107 -13.58 -5.59 0.19
CA GLN A 107 -13.74 -4.22 0.67
C GLN A 107 -12.60 -3.74 1.56
N ASP A 108 -12.00 -4.63 2.35
CA ASP A 108 -10.98 -4.31 3.34
C ASP A 108 -9.87 -5.39 3.40
N LYS A 109 -8.80 -5.07 4.14
CA LYS A 109 -7.58 -5.87 4.19
C LYS A 109 -7.81 -7.18 4.93
N GLU A 110 -8.62 -7.16 5.98
CA GLU A 110 -8.95 -8.30 6.82
C GLU A 110 -9.69 -9.35 5.99
N ALA A 111 -10.69 -8.94 5.21
CA ALA A 111 -11.39 -9.79 4.25
C ALA A 111 -10.44 -10.30 3.15
N LEU A 112 -9.50 -9.48 2.69
CA LEU A 112 -8.51 -9.90 1.70
C LEU A 112 -7.58 -11.01 2.23
N LEU A 113 -7.13 -10.90 3.46
CA LEU A 113 -6.29 -11.92 4.11
C LEU A 113 -7.02 -13.26 4.32
N ALA A 114 -8.34 -13.21 4.51
CA ALA A 114 -9.20 -14.38 4.67
C ALA A 114 -9.65 -15.00 3.34
N ALA A 115 -9.55 -14.26 2.24
CA ALA A 115 -10.03 -14.71 0.94
C ALA A 115 -9.25 -15.90 0.39
N THR A 116 -9.95 -16.81 -0.27
CA THR A 116 -9.39 -18.05 -0.79
C THR A 116 -8.84 -17.87 -2.21
N LEU A 117 -7.55 -18.19 -2.40
CA LEU A 117 -6.91 -18.20 -3.72
C LEU A 117 -7.29 -19.47 -4.51
N ALA A 118 -6.79 -19.58 -5.75
CA ALA A 118 -7.12 -20.68 -6.66
C ALA A 118 -6.72 -22.07 -6.12
N ASP A 119 -5.78 -22.13 -5.18
CA ASP A 119 -5.35 -23.35 -4.51
C ASP A 119 -6.27 -23.80 -3.37
N GLY A 120 -7.38 -23.08 -3.14
CA GLY A 120 -8.35 -23.41 -2.10
C GLY A 120 -7.95 -22.97 -0.70
N ARG A 121 -6.86 -22.19 -0.55
CA ARG A 121 -6.37 -21.73 0.75
C ARG A 121 -6.44 -20.20 0.89
N PRO A 122 -6.53 -19.68 2.13
CA PRO A 122 -6.50 -18.23 2.36
C PRO A 122 -5.24 -17.54 1.84
N VAL A 123 -5.36 -16.27 1.48
CA VAL A 123 -4.22 -15.39 1.16
C VAL A 123 -3.19 -15.38 2.29
N SER A 124 -3.64 -15.29 3.54
CA SER A 124 -2.79 -15.31 4.73
C SER A 124 -1.91 -16.58 4.83
N GLU A 125 -2.45 -17.76 4.48
CA GLU A 125 -1.68 -19.00 4.47
C GLU A 125 -0.66 -19.03 3.33
N ASN A 126 -1.05 -18.58 2.14
CA ASN A 126 -0.14 -18.47 1.01
C ASN A 126 1.04 -17.52 1.30
N ILE A 127 0.80 -16.42 2.01
CA ILE A 127 1.87 -15.53 2.48
C ILE A 127 2.81 -16.25 3.45
N ILE A 128 2.27 -17.00 4.43
CA ILE A 128 3.07 -17.75 5.41
C ILE A 128 3.93 -18.83 4.74
N ASP A 129 3.37 -19.55 3.78
CA ASP A 129 4.12 -20.55 3.01
C ASP A 129 5.29 -19.90 2.26
N LEU A 130 5.03 -18.74 1.63
CA LEU A 130 6.07 -18.03 0.91
C LEU A 130 7.13 -17.43 1.85
N VAL A 131 6.75 -17.00 3.06
CA VAL A 131 7.70 -16.62 4.13
C VAL A 131 8.58 -17.81 4.51
N GLY A 132 8.01 -19.01 4.66
CA GLY A 132 8.77 -20.23 4.93
C GLY A 132 9.76 -20.59 3.82
N LYS A 133 9.38 -20.34 2.57
CA LYS A 133 10.20 -20.57 1.37
C LYS A 133 11.32 -19.55 1.20
N LEU A 134 11.01 -18.26 1.32
CA LEU A 134 11.95 -17.15 1.04
C LEU A 134 12.75 -16.75 2.27
N GLY A 135 12.26 -17.06 3.47
CA GLY A 135 12.95 -16.77 4.72
C GLY A 135 12.96 -15.28 5.10
N GLU A 136 12.05 -14.47 4.56
CA GLU A 136 11.84 -13.06 4.89
C GLU A 136 10.39 -12.80 5.28
N LYS A 137 10.14 -11.77 6.10
CA LYS A 137 8.78 -11.26 6.33
C LYS A 137 8.18 -10.78 5.02
N LEU A 138 6.98 -11.28 4.72
CA LEU A 138 6.13 -10.84 3.62
C LEU A 138 4.79 -10.38 4.19
N VAL A 139 4.25 -9.27 3.71
CA VAL A 139 3.01 -8.72 4.24
C VAL A 139 2.27 -7.87 3.22
N ILE A 140 0.94 -7.85 3.29
CA ILE A 140 0.14 -6.79 2.67
C ILE A 140 0.31 -5.55 3.55
N ALA A 141 1.23 -4.65 3.18
CA ALA A 141 1.48 -3.41 3.92
C ALA A 141 0.24 -2.51 3.93
N ALA A 142 -0.43 -2.39 2.79
CA ALA A 142 -1.69 -1.67 2.66
C ALA A 142 -2.58 -2.31 1.60
N TYR A 143 -3.89 -2.18 1.81
CA TYR A 143 -4.91 -2.46 0.83
C TYR A 143 -5.92 -1.32 0.85
N GLU A 144 -6.16 -0.72 -0.31
CA GLU A 144 -7.08 0.39 -0.47
C GLU A 144 -8.12 0.04 -1.53
N ASN A 145 -9.38 0.34 -1.24
CA ASN A 145 -10.51 0.15 -2.12
C ASN A 145 -11.32 1.45 -2.15
N VAL A 146 -11.48 2.03 -3.34
CA VAL A 146 -12.10 3.35 -3.53
C VAL A 146 -13.14 3.27 -4.63
N THR A 147 -14.33 3.83 -4.37
CA THR A 147 -15.42 3.93 -5.35
C THR A 147 -15.85 5.39 -5.54
N ALA A 148 -16.04 5.79 -6.80
CA ALA A 148 -16.52 7.11 -7.20
C ALA A 148 -17.08 7.06 -8.63
N ASP A 149 -17.53 8.20 -9.18
CA ASP A 149 -17.92 8.30 -10.60
C ASP A 149 -16.78 7.87 -11.53
N GLN A 150 -15.54 8.26 -11.20
CA GLN A 150 -14.33 7.80 -11.89
C GLN A 150 -13.15 7.73 -10.92
N VAL A 151 -12.37 6.67 -10.99
CA VAL A 151 -11.10 6.52 -10.27
C VAL A 151 -9.95 6.55 -11.28
N VAL A 152 -8.93 7.35 -10.99
CA VAL A 152 -7.67 7.39 -11.75
C VAL A 152 -6.52 6.98 -10.85
N SER A 153 -5.61 6.19 -11.38
CA SER A 153 -4.45 5.70 -10.63
C SER A 153 -3.12 6.16 -11.19
N TYR A 154 -2.11 6.18 -10.34
CA TYR A 154 -0.71 6.36 -10.72
C TYR A 154 0.18 5.42 -9.92
N ILE A 155 1.07 4.70 -10.58
CA ILE A 155 2.16 3.95 -9.96
C ILE A 155 3.46 4.68 -10.30
N HIS A 156 4.25 5.00 -9.28
CA HIS A 156 5.56 5.62 -9.47
C HIS A 156 6.54 4.65 -10.12
N SER A 157 7.53 5.16 -10.84
CA SER A 157 8.44 4.35 -11.67
C SER A 157 9.23 3.28 -10.92
N ASN A 158 9.42 3.43 -9.60
CA ASN A 158 10.07 2.44 -8.76
C ASN A 158 9.15 1.27 -8.33
N GLY A 159 7.86 1.31 -8.67
CA GLY A 159 6.88 0.26 -8.33
C GLY A 159 6.52 0.17 -6.84
N LYS A 160 7.01 1.07 -5.98
CA LYS A 160 6.81 1.04 -4.52
C LYS A 160 5.84 2.09 -4.01
N LEU A 161 5.33 2.96 -4.88
CA LEU A 161 4.37 4.00 -4.54
C LEU A 161 3.20 3.95 -5.53
N GLY A 162 1.99 3.89 -4.99
CA GLY A 162 0.76 3.98 -5.77
C GLY A 162 -0.19 5.04 -5.22
N VAL A 163 -0.96 5.65 -6.11
CA VAL A 163 -1.99 6.63 -5.80
C VAL A 163 -3.30 6.25 -6.49
N LEU A 164 -4.40 6.39 -5.77
CA LEU A 164 -5.77 6.40 -6.31
C LEU A 164 -6.37 7.79 -6.10
N VAL A 165 -7.03 8.34 -7.11
CA VAL A 165 -7.77 9.61 -7.05
C VAL A 165 -9.20 9.35 -7.47
N ALA A 166 -10.14 9.62 -6.57
CA ALA A 166 -11.56 9.47 -6.81
C ALA A 166 -12.20 10.80 -7.19
N PHE A 167 -12.83 10.85 -8.35
CA PHE A 167 -13.56 11.99 -8.86
C PHE A 167 -15.07 11.78 -8.77
N GLU A 168 -15.80 12.84 -8.46
CA GLU A 168 -17.27 12.91 -8.44
C GLU A 168 -17.72 14.08 -9.32
N GLY A 169 -18.92 13.98 -9.89
CA GLY A 169 -19.45 14.97 -10.81
C GLY A 169 -18.78 14.93 -12.18
N VAL A 170 -18.33 13.75 -12.61
CA VAL A 170 -17.58 13.55 -13.86
C VAL A 170 -18.46 13.88 -15.07
N ASN A 171 -19.75 13.47 -15.05
CA ASN A 171 -20.76 13.83 -16.05
C ASN A 171 -20.32 13.60 -17.51
N GLY A 172 -19.55 12.53 -17.78
CA GLY A 172 -19.01 12.20 -19.10
C GLY A 172 -17.76 12.97 -19.51
N THR A 173 -17.22 13.85 -18.66
CA THR A 173 -15.92 14.50 -18.86
C THR A 173 -14.80 13.46 -18.77
N ASP A 174 -13.86 13.45 -19.71
CA ASP A 174 -12.64 12.66 -19.58
C ASP A 174 -11.70 13.33 -18.56
N VAL A 175 -11.44 12.64 -17.44
CA VAL A 175 -10.56 13.09 -16.36
C VAL A 175 -9.23 12.36 -16.33
N SER A 176 -8.86 11.61 -17.38
CA SER A 176 -7.67 10.76 -17.39
C SER A 176 -6.38 11.57 -17.21
N GLU A 177 -6.20 12.64 -17.97
CA GLU A 177 -5.01 13.50 -17.89
C GLU A 177 -4.97 14.30 -16.58
N LEU A 178 -6.10 14.92 -16.20
CA LEU A 178 -6.26 15.61 -14.92
C LEU A 178 -5.93 14.68 -13.75
N GLY A 179 -6.51 13.48 -13.74
CA GLY A 179 -6.34 12.50 -12.67
C GLY A 179 -4.90 12.02 -12.55
N LYS A 180 -4.20 11.83 -13.68
CA LYS A 180 -2.77 11.50 -13.68
C LYS A 180 -1.94 12.63 -13.06
N ASP A 181 -2.24 13.87 -13.41
CA ASP A 181 -1.54 15.05 -12.89
C ASP A 181 -1.76 15.26 -11.40
N VAL A 182 -3.02 15.12 -10.95
CA VAL A 182 -3.38 15.16 -9.53
C VAL A 182 -2.72 13.99 -8.78
N ALA A 183 -2.69 12.78 -9.36
CA ALA A 183 -2.07 11.63 -8.72
C ALA A 183 -0.54 11.79 -8.58
N MET A 184 0.12 12.36 -9.58
CA MET A 184 1.54 12.70 -9.51
C MET A 184 1.83 13.81 -8.48
N GLN A 185 0.97 14.82 -8.39
CA GLN A 185 1.02 15.84 -7.34
C GLN A 185 0.96 15.18 -5.95
N ILE A 186 -0.02 14.31 -5.73
CA ILE A 186 -0.19 13.58 -4.45
C ILE A 186 1.07 12.76 -4.13
N ALA A 187 1.60 12.05 -5.13
CA ALA A 187 2.80 11.24 -4.95
C ALA A 187 4.00 12.07 -4.45
N ALA A 188 4.22 13.24 -5.06
CA ALA A 188 5.34 14.14 -4.77
C ALA A 188 5.14 14.96 -3.49
N MET A 189 3.98 15.59 -3.33
CA MET A 189 3.73 16.58 -2.28
C MET A 189 3.20 15.98 -0.98
N LYS A 190 2.80 14.70 -0.98
CA LYS A 190 2.35 13.95 0.20
C LYS A 190 1.30 14.70 1.05
N PRO A 191 0.21 15.22 0.45
CA PRO A 191 -0.81 15.92 1.21
C PRO A 191 -1.38 15.01 2.32
N VAL A 192 -1.60 15.59 3.50
CA VAL A 192 -2.13 14.87 4.68
C VAL A 192 -3.66 14.75 4.62
N ALA A 193 -4.31 15.63 3.86
CA ALA A 193 -5.76 15.64 3.67
C ALA A 193 -6.14 16.25 2.31
N LEU A 194 -7.42 16.10 1.93
CA LEU A 194 -7.97 16.80 0.77
C LEU A 194 -7.98 18.31 0.95
N ASP A 195 -8.45 18.75 2.11
CA ASP A 195 -8.62 20.15 2.48
C ASP A 195 -8.38 20.30 3.99
N LYS A 196 -8.35 21.55 4.47
CA LYS A 196 -8.12 21.91 5.87
C LYS A 196 -9.03 21.15 6.86
N ASP A 197 -10.28 20.91 6.48
CA ASP A 197 -11.29 20.29 7.35
C ASP A 197 -11.06 18.78 7.53
N GLY A 198 -10.20 18.18 6.70
CA GLY A 198 -9.79 16.78 6.81
C GLY A 198 -8.50 16.55 7.59
N VAL A 199 -7.86 17.60 8.10
CA VAL A 199 -6.65 17.48 8.93
C VAL A 199 -7.06 17.14 10.37
N ASP A 200 -6.43 16.12 10.96
CA ASP A 200 -6.75 15.70 12.32
C ASP A 200 -6.38 16.79 13.35
N SER A 201 -7.20 16.91 14.40
CA SER A 201 -7.04 17.98 15.39
C SER A 201 -5.69 17.92 16.11
N ALA A 202 -5.14 16.73 16.33
CA ALA A 202 -3.85 16.57 16.99
C ALA A 202 -2.70 17.11 16.13
N THR A 203 -2.76 16.95 14.81
CA THR A 203 -1.83 17.59 13.87
C THR A 203 -2.01 19.10 13.87
N VAL A 204 -3.25 19.61 13.84
CA VAL A 204 -3.51 21.06 13.90
C VAL A 204 -2.93 21.69 15.16
N GLU A 205 -3.21 21.10 16.32
CA GLU A 205 -2.68 21.55 17.62
C GLU A 205 -1.15 21.51 17.65
N ARG A 206 -0.55 20.43 17.13
CA ARG A 206 0.91 20.30 17.02
C ARG A 206 1.51 21.41 16.16
N GLU A 207 0.95 21.69 14.99
CA GLU A 207 1.46 22.73 14.08
C GLU A 207 1.33 24.14 14.69
N ILE A 208 0.28 24.39 15.47
CA ILE A 208 0.14 25.64 16.23
C ILE A 208 1.26 25.77 17.26
N GLU A 209 1.51 24.74 18.06
CA GLU A 209 2.55 24.78 19.10
C GLU A 209 3.95 24.90 18.49
N VAL A 210 4.26 24.15 17.43
CA VAL A 210 5.51 24.31 16.66
C VAL A 210 5.65 25.74 16.14
N GLY A 211 4.57 26.31 15.62
CA GLY A 211 4.54 27.69 15.15
C GLY A 211 4.87 28.71 16.24
N LYS A 212 4.32 28.53 17.45
CA LYS A 212 4.59 29.36 18.65
C LYS A 212 6.01 29.20 19.12
N GLU A 213 6.51 27.98 19.25
CA GLU A 213 7.87 27.68 19.70
C GLU A 213 8.91 28.34 18.78
N GLN A 214 8.74 28.19 17.47
CA GLN A 214 9.64 28.83 16.51
C GLN A 214 9.56 30.36 16.60
N ALA A 215 8.36 30.94 16.72
CA ALA A 215 8.21 32.38 16.88
C ALA A 215 8.84 32.91 18.19
N ARG A 216 8.75 32.14 19.28
CA ARG A 216 9.41 32.46 20.56
C ARG A 216 10.93 32.40 20.42
N ALA A 217 11.47 31.38 19.74
CA ALA A 217 12.90 31.26 19.45
C ALA A 217 13.43 32.41 18.56
N GLU A 218 12.59 32.95 17.68
CA GLU A 218 12.87 34.16 16.89
C GLU A 218 12.73 35.47 17.68
N GLY A 219 12.49 35.41 19.00
CA GLY A 219 12.41 36.57 19.89
C GLY A 219 11.13 37.39 19.76
N LYS A 220 10.04 36.80 19.24
CA LYS A 220 8.76 37.51 19.11
C LYS A 220 8.06 37.61 20.48
N PRO A 221 7.33 38.71 20.77
CA PRO A 221 6.56 38.86 22.02
C PRO A 221 5.47 37.80 22.19
N GLU A 222 5.23 37.35 23.42
CA GLU A 222 4.24 36.30 23.76
C GLU A 222 2.84 36.60 23.21
N ALA A 223 2.40 37.86 23.30
CA ALA A 223 1.11 38.31 22.80
C ALA A 223 0.93 38.20 21.27
N MET A 224 2.03 38.05 20.50
CA MET A 224 1.98 37.88 19.04
C MET A 224 2.10 36.42 18.61
N LEU A 225 2.48 35.50 19.49
CA LEU A 225 2.80 34.11 19.11
C LEU A 225 1.59 33.39 18.51
N GLU A 226 0.41 33.51 19.12
CA GLU A 226 -0.81 32.89 18.61
C GLU A 226 -1.12 33.36 17.18
N LYS A 227 -1.07 34.67 16.93
CA LYS A 227 -1.34 35.22 15.59
C LYS A 227 -0.31 34.74 14.56
N ILE A 228 0.96 34.64 14.94
CA ILE A 228 2.02 34.13 14.05
C ILE A 228 1.82 32.63 13.77
N ALA A 229 1.49 31.84 14.80
CA ALA A 229 1.21 30.42 14.68
C ALA A 229 0.01 30.16 13.77
N GLN A 230 -1.07 30.93 13.89
CA GLN A 230 -2.21 30.85 12.97
C GLN A 230 -1.80 31.14 11.52
N GLY A 231 -0.93 32.13 11.29
CA GLY A 231 -0.38 32.41 9.96
C GLY A 231 0.44 31.24 9.39
N LYS A 232 1.26 30.59 10.23
CA LYS A 232 2.02 29.38 9.85
C LYS A 232 1.09 28.20 9.58
N LEU A 233 0.03 28.03 10.36
CA LEU A 233 -0.99 27.01 10.14
C LEU A 233 -1.71 27.21 8.80
N GLN A 234 -2.03 28.45 8.41
CA GLN A 234 -2.59 28.72 7.09
C GLN A 234 -1.63 28.32 5.96
N LYS A 235 -0.32 28.57 6.13
CA LYS A 235 0.70 28.09 5.20
C LYS A 235 0.77 26.55 5.19
N PHE A 236 0.73 25.91 6.35
CA PHE A 236 0.68 24.46 6.46
C PHE A 236 -0.49 23.90 5.66
N TYR A 237 -1.70 24.46 5.78
CA TYR A 237 -2.85 24.01 4.98
C TYR A 237 -2.61 24.19 3.48
N LYS A 238 -2.05 25.33 3.05
CA LYS A 238 -1.71 25.56 1.65
C LYS A 238 -0.75 24.50 1.10
N ASP A 239 0.26 24.13 1.88
CA ASP A 239 1.32 23.24 1.43
C ASP A 239 0.99 21.75 1.61
N ASN A 240 0.15 21.40 2.59
CA ASN A 240 -0.08 20.01 3.02
C ASN A 240 -1.51 19.50 2.77
N THR A 241 -2.41 20.29 2.18
CA THR A 241 -3.74 19.81 1.79
C THR A 241 -3.93 19.91 0.29
N LEU A 242 -4.36 18.81 -0.34
CA LEU A 242 -4.30 18.64 -1.79
C LEU A 242 -4.92 19.80 -2.56
N LEU A 243 -6.16 20.19 -2.22
CA LEU A 243 -6.92 21.18 -2.98
C LEU A 243 -6.33 22.60 -2.88
N ASN A 244 -5.54 22.88 -1.83
CA ASN A 244 -4.94 24.19 -1.60
C ASN A 244 -3.50 24.30 -2.14
N GLN A 245 -2.89 23.17 -2.50
CA GLN A 245 -1.57 23.16 -3.11
C GLN A 245 -1.55 23.85 -4.46
N GLU A 246 -0.47 24.58 -4.72
CA GLU A 246 -0.12 25.04 -6.05
C GLU A 246 0.20 23.83 -6.93
N PHE A 247 -0.31 23.83 -8.16
CA PHE A 247 -0.07 22.76 -9.10
C PHE A 247 1.38 22.79 -9.59
N VAL A 248 2.11 21.68 -9.41
CA VAL A 248 3.55 21.63 -9.69
C VAL A 248 3.89 21.96 -11.16
N LYS A 249 3.00 21.68 -12.11
CA LYS A 249 3.24 22.01 -13.53
C LYS A 249 2.85 23.44 -13.90
N ASP A 250 2.00 24.09 -13.13
CA ASP A 250 1.56 25.48 -13.33
C ASP A 250 1.19 26.10 -11.98
N SER A 251 2.15 26.80 -11.38
CA SER A 251 1.98 27.43 -10.07
C SER A 251 1.01 28.61 -10.07
N SER A 252 0.48 29.03 -11.23
CA SER A 252 -0.60 30.01 -11.28
C SER A 252 -1.95 29.45 -10.84
N LEU A 253 -2.07 28.12 -10.74
CA LEU A 253 -3.28 27.41 -10.34
C LEU A 253 -3.06 26.59 -9.07
N THR A 254 -4.08 26.53 -8.24
CA THR A 254 -4.20 25.47 -7.24
C THR A 254 -4.81 24.21 -7.85
N ILE A 255 -4.66 23.06 -7.18
CA ILE A 255 -5.34 21.83 -7.60
C ILE A 255 -6.87 22.01 -7.63
N ARG A 256 -7.45 22.73 -6.66
CA ARG A 256 -8.88 23.08 -6.70
C ARG A 256 -9.24 23.81 -7.99
N GLN A 257 -8.50 24.86 -8.32
CA GLN A 257 -8.76 25.67 -9.51
C GLN A 257 -8.59 24.85 -10.79
N LEU A 258 -7.60 23.96 -10.84
CA LEU A 258 -7.39 23.05 -11.96
C LEU A 258 -8.61 22.14 -12.18
N VAL A 259 -9.12 21.53 -11.10
CA VAL A 259 -10.31 20.64 -11.16
C VAL A 259 -11.55 21.43 -11.58
N GLU A 260 -11.81 22.58 -10.95
CA GLU A 260 -12.97 23.44 -11.25
C GLU A 260 -12.96 23.97 -12.69
N LYS A 261 -11.78 24.29 -13.23
CA LYS A 261 -11.61 24.71 -14.62
C LYS A 261 -11.87 23.59 -15.63
N THR A 262 -11.68 22.33 -15.23
CA THR A 262 -11.81 21.18 -16.13
C THR A 262 -13.28 20.90 -16.43
N ALA A 263 -14.14 20.86 -15.42
CA ALA A 263 -15.58 20.70 -15.61
C ALA A 263 -16.38 21.27 -14.43
N LYS A 264 -17.56 21.81 -14.75
CA LYS A 264 -18.48 22.33 -13.73
C LYS A 264 -19.03 21.18 -12.87
N GLY A 265 -18.87 21.31 -11.56
CA GLY A 265 -19.35 20.31 -10.59
C GLY A 265 -18.40 19.13 -10.39
N LEU A 266 -17.29 19.07 -11.13
CA LEU A 266 -16.24 18.08 -10.91
C LEU A 266 -15.52 18.37 -9.59
N THR A 267 -15.30 17.33 -8.78
CA THR A 267 -14.58 17.43 -7.51
C THR A 267 -13.70 16.20 -7.27
N VAL A 268 -12.69 16.34 -6.43
CA VAL A 268 -11.94 15.20 -5.88
C VAL A 268 -12.62 14.78 -4.57
N LYS A 269 -13.23 13.60 -4.57
CA LYS A 269 -13.93 13.02 -3.41
C LYS A 269 -12.99 12.50 -2.34
N SER A 270 -11.92 11.83 -2.79
CA SER A 270 -10.90 11.25 -1.93
C SER A 270 -9.65 10.92 -2.74
N PHE A 271 -8.54 10.73 -2.05
CA PHE A 271 -7.37 10.08 -2.62
C PHE A 271 -6.81 9.07 -1.64
N LYS A 272 -6.05 8.11 -2.16
CA LYS A 272 -5.22 7.20 -1.38
C LYS A 272 -3.82 7.24 -1.91
N ARG A 273 -2.84 7.39 -1.01
CA ARG A 273 -1.42 7.37 -1.34
C ARG A 273 -0.76 6.32 -0.48
N VAL A 274 -0.21 5.31 -1.12
CA VAL A 274 0.48 4.20 -0.44
C VAL A 274 1.91 4.17 -0.94
N ALA A 275 2.86 4.07 -0.01
CA ALA A 275 4.27 3.95 -0.31
C ALA A 275 4.91 2.92 0.62
N ILE A 276 5.66 1.98 0.06
CA ILE A 276 6.46 1.00 0.79
C ILE A 276 7.77 1.65 1.21
N GLY A 277 8.18 1.47 2.48
CA GLY A 277 9.44 2.00 3.01
C GLY A 277 9.49 3.53 3.16
N ALA A 278 8.33 4.17 3.35
CA ALA A 278 8.18 5.64 3.43
C ALA A 278 8.10 6.18 4.86
#